data_AF-A0A0Q0URX8-F1
#
_entry.id   AF-A0A0Q0URX8-F1
#
_cell.length_a   1.000
_cell.length_b   1.000
_cell.length_c   1.000
_cell.angle_alpha   90.00
_cell.angle_beta   90.00
_cell.angle_gamma   90.00
#
_symmetry.space_group_name_H-M   'P 1'
#
loop_
_entity.id
_entity.type
_entity.pdbx_description
1 polymer ?
#
loop_
_entity_poly.entity_id
_entity_poly.type
_entity_poly.pdbx_seq_one_letter_code
_entity_poly.pdbx_strand_id
1 'polypeptide(L)'
;MAITRYLMIGEETKFGVEAAQYVETLDPESVSIEPSEDDKLIYEGISGLDRLAQLGVYSTGGSITLPLDDKATGWFWKWALGGYEVTGDESTGYTHTFYPARSALMPSFSAKVGKDIMEHVFLGNVIESLELEIENEWALLTVNTLGASDKRAPLASNIQFTEGNVFTAPMASLEKNGTDMSASVNSLSLTVETGADIESAQGFGSRFPKKAFMGSMVVTLEVALGFDSDKELIAFWGGSDGPSTDTLQEFSYALHLGSNLDIIFPRLIYTASSQPVEGREGIVQTVTARALFDQSTGTGPIQVSLTNDKESYTVS
;
A
#
# COMPACT_ATOMS: atom_id res chain seq x y z
N MET A 1 -4.54 12.05 31.55
CA MET A 1 -4.83 12.87 30.36
C MET A 1 -5.08 11.87 29.24
N ALA A 2 -6.28 11.85 28.64
CA ALA A 2 -6.58 10.85 27.62
C ALA A 2 -5.76 11.19 26.35
N ILE A 3 -5.16 10.18 25.73
CA ILE A 3 -4.52 10.33 24.42
C ILE A 3 -5.64 10.59 23.42
N THR A 4 -5.56 11.68 22.68
CA THR A 4 -6.66 12.15 21.81
C THR A 4 -6.36 12.04 20.32
N ARG A 5 -5.14 11.66 19.96
CA ARG A 5 -4.67 11.45 18.59
C ARG A 5 -4.27 9.99 18.44
N TYR A 6 -4.93 9.30 17.54
CA TYR A 6 -4.75 7.89 17.24
C TYR A 6 -5.53 7.55 15.96
N LEU A 7 -5.19 6.43 15.35
CA LEU A 7 -5.94 5.83 14.26
C LEU A 7 -6.42 4.45 14.71
N MET A 8 -7.71 4.16 14.64
CA MET A 8 -8.22 2.78 14.75
C MET A 8 -8.70 2.29 13.40
N ILE A 9 -8.43 1.03 13.08
CA ILE A 9 -8.88 0.40 11.83
C ILE A 9 -9.75 -0.82 12.14
N GLY A 10 -10.73 -1.10 11.29
CA GLY A 10 -11.65 -2.24 11.43
C GLY A 10 -12.11 -2.72 10.06
N GLU A 11 -12.15 -4.04 9.85
CA GLU A 11 -12.62 -4.62 8.61
C GLU A 11 -14.15 -4.50 8.50
N GLU A 12 -14.64 -4.08 7.33
CA GLU A 12 -16.07 -3.97 7.07
C GLU A 12 -16.63 -5.27 6.51
N THR A 13 -17.80 -5.69 6.99
CA THR A 13 -18.52 -6.82 6.37
C THR A 13 -19.11 -6.45 5.02
N LYS A 14 -19.40 -5.17 4.80
CA LYS A 14 -19.92 -4.59 3.56
C LYS A 14 -19.40 -3.17 3.40
N PHE A 15 -19.07 -2.81 2.17
CA PHE A 15 -18.62 -1.47 1.81
C PHE A 15 -19.54 -0.36 2.37
N GLY A 16 -18.95 0.56 3.12
CA GLY A 16 -19.64 1.73 3.68
C GLY A 16 -20.48 1.44 4.93
N VAL A 17 -20.38 0.22 5.49
CA VAL A 17 -21.00 -0.14 6.78
C VAL A 17 -19.91 -0.22 7.83
N GLU A 18 -19.99 0.64 8.85
CA GLU A 18 -18.99 0.69 9.93
C GLU A 18 -18.67 -0.70 10.48
N ALA A 19 -17.38 -0.99 10.61
CA ALA A 19 -16.87 -2.19 11.22
C ALA A 19 -17.49 -2.39 12.62
N ALA A 20 -17.94 -3.62 12.90
CA ALA A 20 -18.51 -3.96 14.20
C ALA A 20 -17.44 -3.93 15.32
N GLN A 21 -16.18 -4.17 14.95
CA GLN A 21 -15.03 -4.16 15.84
C GLN A 21 -13.84 -3.48 15.14
N TYR A 22 -13.08 -2.71 15.91
CA TYR A 22 -11.82 -2.12 15.48
C TYR A 22 -10.70 -3.03 15.99
N VAL A 23 -9.87 -3.49 15.05
CA VAL A 23 -8.90 -4.58 15.25
C VAL A 23 -7.54 -4.08 15.71
N GLU A 24 -7.14 -2.88 15.30
CA GLU A 24 -5.87 -2.27 15.70
C GLU A 24 -6.06 -0.81 16.08
N THR A 25 -5.20 -0.33 16.98
CA THR A 25 -5.03 1.10 17.25
C THR A 25 -3.59 1.49 17.01
N LEU A 26 -3.38 2.45 16.11
CA LEU A 26 -2.10 2.84 15.55
C LEU A 26 -1.77 4.26 15.96
N ASP A 27 -0.47 4.53 16.07
CA ASP A 27 0.09 5.86 16.22
C ASP A 27 0.80 6.26 14.90
N PRO A 28 0.05 6.71 13.89
CA PRO A 28 0.61 7.05 12.59
C PRO A 28 1.40 8.37 12.66
N GLU A 29 2.41 8.50 11.81
CA GLU A 29 3.12 9.78 11.65
C GLU A 29 2.23 10.86 11.06
N SER A 30 1.35 10.47 10.13
CA SER A 30 0.35 11.36 9.57
C SER A 30 -0.92 10.64 9.13
N VAL A 31 -2.06 11.34 9.23
CA VAL A 31 -3.33 10.92 8.64
C VAL A 31 -3.97 12.14 7.99
N SER A 32 -4.23 12.05 6.69
CA SER A 32 -4.75 13.15 5.87
C SER A 32 -6.08 12.81 5.17
N ILE A 33 -6.80 11.80 5.66
CA ILE A 33 -8.12 11.44 5.10
C ILE A 33 -9.10 12.58 5.38
N GLU A 34 -9.66 13.15 4.31
CA GLU A 34 -10.61 14.25 4.37
C GLU A 34 -11.73 14.08 3.32
N PRO A 35 -12.85 14.81 3.47
CA PRO A 35 -13.90 14.87 2.45
C PRO A 35 -13.44 15.48 1.13
N SER A 36 -13.99 15.01 0.02
CA SER A 36 -13.82 15.62 -1.30
C SER A 36 -14.45 17.03 -1.36
N GLU A 37 -13.79 18.00 -2.01
CA GLU A 37 -14.24 19.40 -2.04
C GLU A 37 -15.42 19.66 -3.01
N ASP A 38 -15.60 18.82 -4.02
CA ASP A 38 -16.60 19.00 -5.10
C ASP A 38 -17.99 18.40 -4.77
N ASP A 39 -18.44 18.52 -3.52
CA ASP A 39 -19.67 17.88 -3.05
C ASP A 39 -20.96 18.69 -3.31
N LYS A 40 -20.85 19.85 -3.95
CA LYS A 40 -21.96 20.79 -4.23
C LYS A 40 -22.12 21.01 -5.72
N LEU A 41 -23.32 20.76 -6.22
CA LEU A 41 -23.71 21.10 -7.58
C LEU A 41 -24.30 22.50 -7.60
N ILE A 42 -23.64 23.44 -8.26
CA ILE A 42 -24.12 24.81 -8.45
C ILE A 42 -24.67 24.94 -9.87
N TYR A 43 -25.93 25.35 -9.98
CA TYR A 43 -26.57 25.62 -11.27
C TYR A 43 -26.44 27.10 -11.61
N GLU A 44 -25.59 27.39 -12.58
CA GLU A 44 -25.42 28.71 -13.19
C GLU A 44 -26.46 28.91 -14.30
N GLY A 45 -27.26 29.97 -14.18
CA GLY A 45 -28.23 30.32 -15.22
C GLY A 45 -27.60 31.18 -16.32
N ILE A 46 -28.28 31.32 -17.46
CA ILE A 46 -27.87 32.17 -18.61
C ILE A 46 -27.60 33.64 -18.24
N SER A 47 -28.07 34.10 -17.07
CA SER A 47 -27.79 35.42 -16.52
C SER A 47 -26.37 35.59 -15.95
N GLY A 48 -25.54 34.54 -15.93
CA GLY A 48 -24.21 34.56 -15.32
C GLY A 48 -24.26 34.70 -13.80
N LEU A 49 -25.35 34.23 -13.18
CA LEU A 49 -25.56 34.25 -11.72
C LEU A 49 -25.95 32.85 -11.26
N ASP A 50 -25.38 32.42 -10.13
CA ASP A 50 -25.71 31.18 -9.45
C ASP A 50 -27.15 31.23 -8.95
N ARG A 51 -27.97 30.25 -9.34
CA ARG A 51 -29.41 30.25 -9.02
C ARG A 51 -29.79 29.23 -7.96
N LEU A 52 -29.17 28.06 -8.00
CA LEU A 52 -29.54 26.91 -7.18
C LEU A 52 -28.27 26.14 -6.81
N ALA A 53 -28.24 25.62 -5.59
CA ALA A 53 -27.25 24.65 -5.15
C ALA A 53 -27.95 23.37 -4.73
N GLN A 54 -27.37 22.23 -5.08
CA GLN A 54 -27.88 20.91 -4.71
C GLN A 54 -26.74 20.02 -4.23
N LEU A 55 -27.06 18.98 -3.45
CA LEU A 55 -26.08 18.00 -3.00
C LEU A 55 -25.54 17.21 -4.20
N GLY A 56 -24.22 17.27 -4.35
CA GLY A 56 -23.46 16.44 -5.28
C GLY A 56 -23.04 15.12 -4.66
N VAL A 57 -22.18 14.45 -5.41
CA VAL A 57 -21.48 13.23 -4.99
C VAL A 57 -20.64 13.54 -3.76
N TYR A 58 -20.53 12.59 -2.85
CA TYR A 58 -19.67 12.73 -1.70
C TYR A 58 -18.81 11.50 -1.55
N SER A 59 -17.51 11.72 -1.40
CA SER A 59 -16.52 10.70 -1.11
C SER A 59 -15.48 11.28 -0.15
N THR A 60 -14.65 10.41 0.41
CA THR A 60 -13.49 10.80 1.21
C THR A 60 -12.24 10.23 0.57
N GLY A 61 -11.09 10.81 0.85
CA GLY A 61 -9.82 10.28 0.37
C GLY A 61 -8.64 10.92 1.10
N GLY A 62 -7.47 10.33 0.93
CA GLY A 62 -6.23 10.82 1.52
C GLY A 62 -5.31 9.68 1.92
N SER A 63 -4.28 10.01 2.70
CA SER A 63 -3.21 9.08 3.04
C SER A 63 -3.08 8.83 4.54
N ILE A 64 -2.54 7.66 4.88
CA ILE A 64 -2.06 7.30 6.21
C ILE A 64 -0.58 6.92 6.06
N THR A 65 0.32 7.59 6.78
CA THR A 65 1.74 7.22 6.82
C THR A 65 2.08 6.69 8.20
N LEU A 66 2.67 5.50 8.24
CA LEU A 66 3.10 4.86 9.48
C LEU A 66 4.40 4.06 9.28
N PRO A 67 5.16 3.83 10.36
CA PRO A 67 6.26 2.89 10.32
C PRO A 67 5.77 1.47 9.96
N LEU A 68 6.51 0.78 9.10
CA LEU A 68 6.25 -0.61 8.77
C LEU A 68 6.53 -1.50 9.98
N ASP A 69 5.53 -2.23 10.43
CA ASP A 69 5.58 -3.09 11.62
C ASP A 69 5.10 -4.52 11.33
N ASP A 70 5.51 -5.46 12.17
CA ASP A 70 5.19 -6.89 11.99
C ASP A 70 3.79 -7.31 12.49
N LYS A 71 2.95 -6.40 13.02
CA LYS A 71 1.60 -6.71 13.50
C LYS A 71 0.50 -5.98 12.76
N ALA A 72 0.50 -4.65 12.73
CA ALA A 72 -0.62 -3.90 12.16
C ALA A 72 -0.58 -3.81 10.64
N THR A 73 0.60 -3.65 10.03
CA THR A 73 0.67 -3.45 8.57
C THR A 73 0.15 -4.59 7.72
N GLY A 74 0.09 -5.82 8.26
CA GLY A 74 -0.54 -6.96 7.61
C GLY A 74 -1.99 -6.71 7.17
N TRP A 75 -2.74 -5.87 7.88
CA TRP A 75 -4.10 -5.48 7.47
C TRP A 75 -4.12 -4.69 6.16
N PHE A 76 -3.15 -3.79 5.95
CA PHE A 76 -3.06 -2.99 4.73
C PHE A 76 -2.65 -3.85 3.54
N TRP A 77 -1.71 -4.78 3.71
CA TRP A 77 -1.36 -5.76 2.67
C TRP A 77 -2.56 -6.61 2.26
N LYS A 78 -3.32 -7.10 3.24
CA LYS A 78 -4.57 -7.84 2.98
C LYS A 78 -5.56 -7.01 2.18
N TRP A 79 -5.82 -5.76 2.57
CA TRP A 79 -6.82 -4.94 1.89
C TRP A 79 -6.40 -4.49 0.48
N ALA A 80 -5.10 -4.27 0.26
CA ALA A 80 -4.60 -3.88 -1.07
C ALA A 80 -4.60 -5.07 -2.05
N LEU A 81 -4.15 -6.24 -1.59
CA LEU A 81 -3.98 -7.42 -2.44
C LEU A 81 -5.23 -8.29 -2.54
N GLY A 82 -6.06 -8.31 -1.49
CA GLY A 82 -7.33 -9.04 -1.41
C GLY A 82 -7.21 -10.55 -1.18
N GLY A 83 -6.09 -11.18 -1.54
CA GLY A 83 -5.81 -12.59 -1.26
C GLY A 83 -5.04 -12.74 0.04
N TYR A 84 -5.45 -13.70 0.86
CA TYR A 84 -4.89 -13.93 2.19
C TYR A 84 -5.02 -15.40 2.59
N GLU A 85 -3.90 -15.98 3.01
CA GLU A 85 -3.80 -17.31 3.60
C GLU A 85 -2.95 -17.26 4.86
N VAL A 86 -3.21 -18.16 5.81
CA VAL A 86 -2.41 -18.31 7.02
C VAL A 86 -2.07 -19.77 7.23
N THR A 87 -0.82 -20.01 7.62
CA THR A 87 -0.30 -21.31 8.01
C THR A 87 0.48 -21.18 9.30
N GLY A 88 0.79 -22.31 9.96
CA GLY A 88 1.49 -22.30 11.24
C GLY A 88 0.54 -22.44 12.43
N ASP A 89 1.12 -22.34 13.62
CA ASP A 89 0.43 -22.50 14.90
C ASP A 89 1.07 -21.62 15.99
N GLU A 90 0.40 -21.50 17.14
CA GLU A 90 0.86 -20.71 18.28
C GLU A 90 2.28 -21.07 18.76
N SER A 91 2.73 -22.30 18.54
CA SER A 91 4.05 -22.77 19.01
C SER A 91 5.21 -22.37 18.10
N THR A 92 4.92 -22.13 16.81
CA THR A 92 5.90 -21.82 15.77
C THR A 92 5.76 -20.39 15.20
N GLY A 93 4.64 -19.73 15.48
CA GLY A 93 4.23 -18.49 14.85
C GLY A 93 3.30 -18.74 13.66
N TYR A 94 2.49 -17.74 13.34
CA TYR A 94 1.60 -17.76 12.19
C TYR A 94 2.27 -17.06 11.02
N THR A 95 2.40 -17.76 9.89
CA THR A 95 2.89 -17.19 8.63
C THR A 95 1.69 -16.83 7.76
N HIS A 96 1.54 -15.53 7.55
CA HIS A 96 0.52 -14.89 6.74
C HIS A 96 1.05 -14.63 5.34
N THR A 97 0.37 -15.14 4.32
CA THR A 97 0.72 -14.90 2.93
C THR A 97 -0.36 -14.06 2.28
N PHE A 98 0.01 -12.87 1.80
CA PHE A 98 -0.85 -11.95 1.07
C PHE A 98 -0.47 -11.97 -0.42
N TYR A 99 -1.48 -12.03 -1.28
CA TYR A 99 -1.28 -12.13 -2.73
C TYR A 99 -2.44 -11.50 -3.50
N PRO A 100 -2.23 -11.04 -4.75
CA PRO A 100 -3.29 -10.48 -5.58
C PRO A 100 -4.43 -11.47 -5.82
N ALA A 101 -5.62 -11.19 -5.28
CA ALA A 101 -6.81 -11.98 -5.53
C ALA A 101 -7.48 -11.60 -6.87
N ARG A 102 -8.09 -12.59 -7.53
CA ARG A 102 -8.93 -12.36 -8.72
C ARG A 102 -10.37 -12.04 -8.30
N SER A 103 -10.57 -10.87 -7.71
CA SER A 103 -11.89 -10.33 -7.35
C SER A 103 -12.19 -9.07 -8.15
N ALA A 104 -13.46 -8.88 -8.52
CA ALA A 104 -13.91 -7.63 -9.12
C ALA A 104 -14.18 -6.52 -8.08
N LEU A 105 -14.35 -6.91 -6.81
CA LEU A 105 -14.63 -5.99 -5.70
C LEU A 105 -13.44 -5.93 -4.76
N MET A 106 -13.17 -4.73 -4.27
CA MET A 106 -12.13 -4.51 -3.26
C MET A 106 -12.65 -4.79 -1.85
N PRO A 107 -11.80 -5.36 -0.98
CA PRO A 107 -12.10 -5.40 0.46
C PRO A 107 -12.06 -3.98 1.03
N SER A 108 -12.97 -3.67 1.96
CA SER A 108 -13.07 -2.36 2.57
C SER A 108 -12.88 -2.38 4.08
N PHE A 109 -12.51 -1.23 4.62
CA PHE A 109 -12.30 -1.04 6.04
C PHE A 109 -12.82 0.32 6.52
N SER A 110 -13.15 0.39 7.80
CA SER A 110 -13.47 1.62 8.49
C SER A 110 -12.24 2.13 9.24
N ALA A 111 -12.03 3.43 9.22
CA ALA A 111 -10.95 4.10 9.95
C ALA A 111 -11.52 5.13 10.92
N LYS A 112 -11.02 5.19 12.15
CA LYS A 112 -11.36 6.21 13.15
C LYS A 112 -10.12 7.02 13.48
N VAL A 113 -10.20 8.32 13.31
CA VAL A 113 -9.12 9.24 13.64
C VAL A 113 -9.53 10.08 14.83
N GLY A 114 -8.79 9.97 15.94
CA GLY A 114 -8.92 10.87 17.07
C GLY A 114 -8.39 12.26 16.71
N LYS A 115 -9.28 13.26 16.62
CA LYS A 115 -8.94 14.66 16.33
C LYS A 115 -9.21 15.54 17.55
N ASP A 116 -8.50 15.34 18.68
CA ASP A 116 -8.49 16.13 19.94
C ASP A 116 -9.83 16.37 20.69
N ILE A 117 -10.92 16.62 19.97
CA ILE A 117 -12.26 17.00 20.42
C ILE A 117 -13.30 15.95 19.97
N MET A 118 -13.01 15.21 18.90
CA MET A 118 -13.92 14.20 18.36
C MET A 118 -13.14 13.07 17.66
N GLU A 119 -13.82 11.95 17.47
CA GLU A 119 -13.41 10.97 16.46
C GLU A 119 -14.04 11.33 15.12
N HIS A 120 -13.22 11.24 14.07
CA HIS A 120 -13.68 11.27 12.69
C HIS A 120 -13.68 9.83 12.15
N VAL A 121 -14.86 9.31 11.84
CA VAL A 121 -15.05 7.93 11.39
C VAL A 121 -15.25 7.92 9.88
N PHE A 122 -14.32 7.32 9.15
CA PHE A 122 -14.38 7.12 7.71
C PHE A 122 -14.87 5.70 7.39
N LEU A 123 -15.78 5.59 6.44
CA LEU A 123 -16.47 4.35 6.07
C LEU A 123 -16.23 4.02 4.59
N GLY A 124 -16.17 2.74 4.27
CA GLY A 124 -15.98 2.25 2.91
C GLY A 124 -14.59 2.60 2.37
N ASN A 125 -13.57 2.67 3.21
CA ASN A 125 -12.21 2.94 2.72
C ASN A 125 -11.67 1.71 2.01
N VAL A 126 -11.07 1.94 0.85
CA VAL A 126 -10.31 0.96 0.07
C VAL A 126 -8.94 1.55 -0.23
N ILE A 127 -7.96 0.68 -0.44
CA ILE A 127 -6.58 1.10 -0.67
C ILE A 127 -6.37 1.35 -2.16
N GLU A 128 -6.11 2.60 -2.52
CA GLU A 128 -5.79 3.00 -3.89
C GLU A 128 -4.34 2.62 -4.25
N SER A 129 -3.41 2.95 -3.36
CA SER A 129 -2.01 2.52 -3.47
C SER A 129 -1.36 2.28 -2.12
N LEU A 130 -0.36 1.39 -2.12
CA LEU A 130 0.61 1.21 -1.04
C LEU A 130 1.98 1.64 -1.54
N GLU A 131 2.64 2.47 -0.75
CA GLU A 131 4.00 2.94 -1.00
C GLU A 131 4.88 2.55 0.20
N LEU A 132 5.88 1.71 -0.05
CA LEU A 132 6.87 1.31 0.94
C LEU A 132 8.21 1.95 0.56
N GLU A 133 8.78 2.71 1.48
CA GLU A 133 10.07 3.37 1.30
C GLU A 133 11.06 2.87 2.36
N ILE A 134 12.23 2.44 1.90
CA ILE A 134 13.34 1.97 2.73
C ILE A 134 14.59 2.72 2.29
N GLU A 135 15.03 3.65 3.12
CA GLU A 135 16.24 4.45 2.90
C GLU A 135 17.28 4.23 4.01
N ASN A 136 17.75 5.29 4.68
CA ASN A 136 18.74 5.19 5.78
C ASN A 136 18.09 5.19 7.18
N GLU A 137 16.76 5.15 7.26
CA GLU A 137 16.01 5.31 8.51
C GLU A 137 14.98 4.16 8.72
N TRP A 138 13.83 4.49 9.29
CA TRP A 138 12.69 3.59 9.44
C TRP A 138 12.11 3.23 8.08
N ALA A 139 11.65 1.99 7.92
CA ALA A 139 10.86 1.63 6.76
C ALA A 139 9.47 2.26 6.91
N LEU A 140 9.05 3.10 5.99
CA LEU A 140 7.78 3.81 6.04
C LEU A 140 6.78 3.20 5.05
N LEU A 141 5.56 2.99 5.52
CA LEU A 141 4.44 2.57 4.69
C LEU A 141 3.42 3.71 4.60
N THR A 142 3.20 4.19 3.39
CA THR A 142 2.12 5.13 3.06
C THR A 142 0.98 4.37 2.38
N VAL A 143 -0.22 4.53 2.94
CA VAL A 143 -1.45 3.91 2.48
C VAL A 143 -2.35 5.01 1.93
N ASN A 144 -2.51 5.07 0.62
CA ASN A 144 -3.44 5.98 -0.04
C ASN A 144 -4.81 5.32 -0.13
N THR A 145 -5.85 6.07 0.23
CA THR A 145 -7.19 5.54 0.44
C THR A 145 -8.26 6.36 -0.27
N LEU A 146 -9.29 5.65 -0.74
CA LEU A 146 -10.53 6.21 -1.24
C LEU A 146 -11.68 5.67 -0.40
N GLY A 147 -12.59 6.52 0.06
CA GLY A 147 -13.66 6.20 0.98
C GLY A 147 -15.03 6.72 0.53
N ALA A 148 -16.08 6.19 1.14
CA ALA A 148 -17.46 6.46 0.73
C ALA A 148 -18.08 7.65 1.47
N SER A 149 -17.83 7.74 2.78
CA SER A 149 -18.45 8.74 3.64
C SER A 149 -17.74 8.81 4.99
N ASP A 150 -17.99 9.86 5.75
CA ASP A 150 -17.54 10.01 7.12
C ASP A 150 -18.68 10.42 8.07
N LYS A 151 -18.39 10.32 9.36
CA LYS A 151 -19.24 10.82 10.44
C LYS A 151 -18.44 11.14 11.69
N ARG A 152 -19.04 11.96 12.55
CA ARG A 152 -18.51 12.27 13.88
C ARG A 152 -18.87 11.18 14.90
N ALA A 153 -17.92 10.85 15.77
CA ALA A 153 -18.12 10.04 16.97
C ALA A 153 -17.48 10.71 18.22
N PRO A 154 -17.92 10.35 19.44
CA PRO A 154 -17.22 10.74 20.66
C PRO A 154 -15.84 10.07 20.73
N LEU A 155 -14.87 10.71 21.39
CA LEU A 155 -13.54 10.12 21.61
C LEU A 155 -13.63 8.81 22.41
N ALA A 156 -12.92 7.78 21.96
CA ALA A 156 -12.76 6.56 22.71
C ALA A 156 -12.02 6.80 24.04
N SER A 157 -12.46 6.05 25.05
CA SER A 157 -11.83 5.99 26.36
C SER A 157 -10.86 4.82 26.41
N ASN A 158 -9.71 4.99 27.09
CA ASN A 158 -8.70 3.94 27.33
C ASN A 158 -8.06 3.39 26.04
N ILE A 159 -7.47 4.28 25.25
CA ILE A 159 -6.69 3.93 24.06
C ILE A 159 -5.48 3.08 24.46
N GLN A 160 -5.28 1.97 23.77
CA GLN A 160 -4.09 1.12 23.85
C GLN A 160 -3.58 0.90 22.44
N PHE A 161 -2.33 1.27 22.19
CA PHE A 161 -1.73 1.10 20.88
C PHE A 161 -1.30 -0.35 20.65
N THR A 162 -1.44 -0.80 19.42
CA THR A 162 -0.87 -2.06 18.96
C THR A 162 0.65 -1.91 18.93
N GLU A 163 1.34 -2.77 19.66
CA GLU A 163 2.79 -2.80 19.70
C GLU A 163 3.32 -3.93 18.80
N GLY A 164 3.93 -3.54 17.68
CA GLY A 164 4.66 -4.43 16.77
C GLY A 164 6.14 -4.06 16.70
N ASN A 165 6.97 -4.96 16.18
CA ASN A 165 8.36 -4.66 15.88
C ASN A 165 8.42 -3.84 14.60
N VAL A 166 8.94 -2.63 14.71
CA VAL A 166 9.12 -1.73 13.56
C VAL A 166 10.40 -2.09 12.81
N PHE A 167 10.32 -2.10 11.48
CA PHE A 167 11.46 -2.38 10.62
C PHE A 167 12.29 -1.11 10.32
N THR A 168 13.59 -1.31 10.20
CA THR A 168 14.55 -0.27 9.81
C THR A 168 15.37 -0.75 8.63
N ALA A 169 15.96 0.19 7.90
CA ALA A 169 16.80 -0.15 6.74
C ALA A 169 17.95 -1.14 7.01
N PRO A 170 18.66 -1.11 8.16
CA PRO A 170 19.69 -2.12 8.45
C PRO A 170 19.16 -3.55 8.59
N MET A 171 17.84 -3.74 8.72
CA MET A 171 17.20 -5.06 8.76
C MET A 171 16.78 -5.55 7.37
N ALA A 172 16.92 -4.70 6.33
CA ALA A 172 16.54 -5.03 4.97
C ALA A 172 17.70 -5.73 4.23
N SER A 173 17.37 -6.80 3.51
CA SER A 173 18.25 -7.42 2.53
C SER A 173 17.50 -7.69 1.23
N LEU A 174 18.19 -7.57 0.09
CA LEU A 174 17.63 -7.78 -1.24
C LEU A 174 18.41 -8.87 -1.97
N GLU A 175 17.69 -9.85 -2.50
CA GLU A 175 18.24 -10.89 -3.36
C GLU A 175 17.76 -10.74 -4.79
N LYS A 176 18.67 -10.91 -5.76
CA LYS A 176 18.37 -11.04 -7.19
C LYS A 176 18.59 -12.45 -7.65
N ASN A 177 17.55 -13.10 -8.18
CA ASN A 177 17.61 -14.50 -8.62
C ASN A 177 18.23 -15.43 -7.55
N GLY A 178 17.95 -15.17 -6.26
CA GLY A 178 18.49 -15.92 -5.11
C GLY A 178 19.96 -15.63 -4.78
N THR A 179 20.55 -14.55 -5.33
CA THR A 179 21.88 -14.06 -4.95
C THR A 179 21.74 -12.73 -4.22
N ASP A 180 22.30 -12.64 -3.02
CA ASP A 180 22.31 -11.41 -2.22
C ASP A 180 23.00 -10.25 -2.97
N MET A 181 22.36 -9.09 -2.98
CA MET A 181 22.88 -7.85 -3.55
C MET A 181 22.79 -6.67 -2.57
N SER A 182 22.48 -6.92 -1.30
CA SER A 182 22.22 -5.89 -0.28
C SER A 182 23.36 -4.89 -0.11
N ALA A 183 24.62 -5.32 -0.31
CA ALA A 183 25.79 -4.46 -0.20
C ALA A 183 25.84 -3.34 -1.25
N SER A 184 25.14 -3.48 -2.36
CA SER A 184 25.09 -2.50 -3.44
C SER A 184 23.83 -1.64 -3.41
N VAL A 185 22.85 -1.94 -2.53
CA VAL A 185 21.57 -1.22 -2.43
C VAL A 185 21.69 -0.05 -1.48
N ASN A 186 21.34 1.14 -1.96
CA ASN A 186 21.31 2.37 -1.17
C ASN A 186 19.90 2.70 -0.67
N SER A 187 18.88 2.53 -1.52
CA SER A 187 17.48 2.72 -1.15
C SER A 187 16.56 1.90 -2.06
N LEU A 188 15.35 1.66 -1.56
CA LEU A 188 14.30 0.93 -2.26
C LEU A 188 12.95 1.61 -2.03
N SER A 189 12.19 1.81 -3.12
CA SER A 189 10.80 2.26 -3.08
C SER A 189 9.92 1.26 -3.83
N LEU A 190 8.86 0.81 -3.20
CA LEU A 190 7.85 -0.09 -3.76
C LEU A 190 6.53 0.64 -3.84
N THR A 191 5.90 0.65 -5.01
CA THR A 191 4.54 1.15 -5.22
C THR A 191 3.65 0.02 -5.72
N VAL A 192 2.56 -0.23 -5.00
CA VAL A 192 1.48 -1.14 -5.41
C VAL A 192 0.22 -0.32 -5.65
N GLU A 193 -0.11 -0.08 -6.92
CA GLU A 193 -1.37 0.53 -7.32
C GLU A 193 -2.41 -0.56 -7.53
N THR A 194 -3.57 -0.44 -6.89
CA THR A 194 -4.65 -1.45 -7.00
C THR A 194 -5.62 -1.15 -8.15
N GLY A 195 -5.57 0.07 -8.69
CA GLY A 195 -6.53 0.57 -9.67
C GLY A 195 -7.93 0.77 -9.08
N ALA A 196 -8.03 1.15 -7.81
CA ALA A 196 -9.29 1.36 -7.12
C ALA A 196 -10.21 2.35 -7.86
N ASP A 197 -11.46 1.96 -8.09
CA ASP A 197 -12.47 2.82 -8.71
C ASP A 197 -13.76 2.84 -7.87
N ILE A 198 -14.00 3.99 -7.24
CA ILE A 198 -15.22 4.29 -6.49
C ILE A 198 -16.21 5.15 -7.29
N GLU A 199 -15.78 5.78 -8.38
CA GLU A 199 -16.62 6.67 -9.19
C GLU A 199 -17.61 5.86 -10.02
N SER A 200 -17.14 4.81 -10.69
CA SER A 200 -17.99 3.87 -11.45
C SER A 200 -18.96 3.10 -10.54
N ALA A 201 -18.71 3.11 -9.23
CA ALA A 201 -19.56 2.50 -8.23
C ALA A 201 -20.68 3.41 -7.71
N GLN A 202 -20.79 4.63 -8.25
CA GLN A 202 -21.89 5.52 -7.94
C GLN A 202 -23.20 5.01 -8.58
N GLY A 203 -24.20 4.78 -7.73
CA GLY A 203 -25.53 4.33 -8.16
C GLY A 203 -26.60 5.38 -7.92
N PHE A 204 -27.69 5.29 -8.68
CA PHE A 204 -28.87 6.14 -8.46
C PHE A 204 -29.42 6.03 -7.03
N GLY A 205 -29.94 7.14 -6.51
CA GLY A 205 -30.58 7.22 -5.20
C GLY A 205 -29.63 7.25 -4.00
N SER A 206 -28.33 7.48 -4.20
CA SER A 206 -27.37 7.75 -3.15
C SER A 206 -26.39 8.82 -3.60
N ARG A 207 -25.98 9.71 -2.68
CA ARG A 207 -24.85 10.63 -2.93
C ARG A 207 -23.50 9.96 -2.69
N PHE A 208 -23.46 8.86 -1.93
CA PHE A 208 -22.25 8.12 -1.57
C PHE A 208 -22.04 6.90 -2.47
N PRO A 209 -20.78 6.55 -2.81
CA PRO A 209 -20.44 5.28 -3.45
C PRO A 209 -21.00 4.09 -2.66
N LYS A 210 -21.41 3.02 -3.38
CA LYS A 210 -22.01 1.82 -2.75
C LYS A 210 -21.10 0.58 -2.77
N LYS A 211 -19.98 0.67 -3.48
CA LYS A 211 -18.98 -0.38 -3.64
C LYS A 211 -17.68 0.25 -4.16
N ALA A 212 -16.63 -0.54 -4.28
CA ALA A 212 -15.41 -0.18 -4.98
C ALA A 212 -15.02 -1.34 -5.89
N PHE A 213 -14.62 -1.01 -7.12
CA PHE A 213 -14.13 -1.98 -8.07
C PHE A 213 -12.61 -2.02 -8.06
N MET A 214 -12.05 -3.21 -8.24
CA MET A 214 -10.63 -3.39 -8.45
C MET A 214 -10.32 -3.24 -9.94
N GLY A 215 -9.38 -2.35 -10.25
CA GLY A 215 -8.88 -2.11 -11.60
C GLY A 215 -7.65 -2.96 -11.94
N SER A 216 -6.81 -2.43 -12.82
CA SER A 216 -5.54 -3.07 -13.15
C SER A 216 -4.52 -2.80 -12.06
N MET A 217 -4.08 -3.85 -11.37
CA MET A 217 -2.99 -3.73 -10.41
C MET A 217 -1.65 -3.52 -11.13
N VAL A 218 -0.87 -2.55 -10.65
CA VAL A 218 0.48 -2.26 -11.13
C VAL A 218 1.43 -2.25 -9.95
N VAL A 219 2.51 -3.03 -10.06
CA VAL A 219 3.55 -3.10 -9.04
C VAL A 219 4.84 -2.60 -9.66
N THR A 220 5.36 -1.52 -9.10
CA THR A 220 6.58 -0.86 -9.54
C THR A 220 7.58 -0.84 -8.38
N LEU A 221 8.84 -1.08 -8.70
CA LEU A 221 9.94 -1.04 -7.76
C LEU A 221 11.01 -0.09 -8.29
N GLU A 222 11.47 0.82 -7.47
CA GLU A 222 12.65 1.64 -7.74
C GLU A 222 13.76 1.26 -6.76
N VAL A 223 14.96 1.02 -7.28
CA VAL A 223 16.12 0.65 -6.49
C VAL A 223 17.28 1.56 -6.88
N ALA A 224 17.85 2.25 -5.88
CA ALA A 224 19.08 3.00 -6.03
C ALA A 224 20.26 2.10 -5.64
N LEU A 225 21.21 1.94 -6.56
CA LEU A 225 22.34 1.03 -6.44
C LEU A 225 23.66 1.79 -6.59
N GLY A 226 24.69 1.40 -5.85
CA GLY A 226 26.06 1.78 -6.19
C GLY A 226 26.43 1.21 -7.57
N PHE A 227 26.98 2.03 -8.46
CA PHE A 227 27.40 1.57 -9.80
C PHE A 227 28.81 0.97 -9.75
N ASP A 228 28.90 -0.24 -9.22
CA ASP A 228 30.13 -1.04 -9.15
C ASP A 228 30.25 -2.06 -10.30
N SER A 229 29.14 -2.40 -10.94
CA SER A 229 29.04 -3.36 -12.05
C SER A 229 28.02 -2.93 -13.09
N ASP A 230 28.27 -3.28 -14.35
CA ASP A 230 27.37 -3.08 -15.49
C ASP A 230 26.24 -4.12 -15.59
N LYS A 231 26.17 -5.11 -14.69
CA LYS A 231 25.17 -6.20 -14.74
C LYS A 231 23.73 -5.70 -14.80
N GLU A 232 23.41 -4.66 -14.04
CA GLU A 232 22.04 -4.11 -13.98
C GLU A 232 21.71 -3.32 -15.24
N LEU A 233 22.70 -2.64 -15.81
CA LEU A 233 22.56 -1.96 -17.10
C LEU A 233 22.42 -2.96 -18.25
N ILE A 234 23.18 -4.07 -18.24
CA ILE A 234 23.05 -5.17 -19.19
C ILE A 234 21.66 -5.81 -19.08
N ALA A 235 21.16 -6.02 -17.84
CA ALA A 235 19.81 -6.55 -17.63
C ALA A 235 18.73 -5.59 -18.16
N PHE A 236 18.91 -4.29 -18.01
CA PHE A 236 18.02 -3.29 -18.62
C PHE A 236 18.06 -3.34 -20.14
N TRP A 237 19.24 -3.45 -20.74
CA TRP A 237 19.39 -3.56 -22.18
C TRP A 237 18.86 -4.88 -22.76
N GLY A 238 18.89 -5.97 -21.99
CA GLY A 238 18.56 -7.31 -22.46
C GLY A 238 19.62 -7.92 -23.40
N GLY A 239 20.77 -7.25 -23.55
CA GLY A 239 21.90 -7.64 -24.40
C GLY A 239 23.23 -7.15 -23.80
N SER A 240 24.33 -7.87 -24.07
CA SER A 240 25.64 -7.61 -23.45
C SER A 240 26.26 -6.27 -23.82
N ASP A 241 26.04 -5.80 -25.05
CA ASP A 241 26.74 -4.65 -25.63
C ASP A 241 25.81 -3.46 -25.92
N GLY A 242 24.54 -3.55 -25.52
CA GLY A 242 23.52 -2.55 -25.78
C GLY A 242 22.12 -3.13 -25.89
N PRO A 243 21.11 -2.28 -26.18
CA PRO A 243 19.72 -2.69 -26.25
C PRO A 243 19.52 -3.87 -27.20
N SER A 244 18.96 -4.96 -26.69
CA SER A 244 18.59 -6.12 -27.49
C SER A 244 17.44 -5.76 -28.43
N THR A 245 17.47 -6.35 -29.63
CA THR A 245 16.41 -6.19 -30.63
C THR A 245 15.24 -7.14 -30.42
N ASP A 246 15.45 -8.23 -29.66
CA ASP A 246 14.55 -9.38 -29.67
C ASP A 246 14.19 -9.91 -28.27
N THR A 247 14.91 -9.50 -27.22
CA THR A 247 14.76 -10.08 -25.88
C THR A 247 14.81 -9.04 -24.78
N LEU A 248 13.94 -9.18 -23.78
CA LEU A 248 14.07 -8.53 -22.47
C LEU A 248 14.63 -9.54 -21.48
N GLN A 249 15.46 -9.08 -20.54
CA GLN A 249 15.92 -9.93 -19.46
C GLN A 249 14.95 -9.86 -18.29
N GLU A 250 14.42 -11.01 -17.92
CA GLU A 250 13.55 -11.19 -16.77
C GLU A 250 14.37 -11.70 -15.57
N PHE A 251 14.00 -11.29 -14.37
CA PHE A 251 14.63 -11.71 -13.13
C PHE A 251 13.62 -11.68 -11.97
N SER A 252 13.99 -12.23 -10.83
CA SER A 252 13.21 -12.14 -9.59
C SER A 252 13.93 -11.30 -8.54
N TYR A 253 13.13 -10.67 -7.67
CA TYR A 253 13.61 -10.08 -6.43
C TYR A 253 12.92 -10.68 -5.22
N ALA A 254 13.68 -10.81 -4.13
CA ALA A 254 13.16 -11.09 -2.81
C ALA A 254 13.73 -10.05 -1.84
N LEU A 255 12.86 -9.26 -1.24
CA LEU A 255 13.17 -8.29 -0.20
C LEU A 255 12.83 -8.91 1.14
N HIS A 256 13.81 -9.01 2.02
CA HIS A 256 13.66 -9.54 3.37
C HIS A 256 13.81 -8.39 4.37
N LEU A 257 12.90 -8.26 5.31
CA LEU A 257 12.95 -7.32 6.42
C LEU A 257 12.93 -8.09 7.74
N GLY A 258 14.08 -8.09 8.42
CA GLY A 258 14.29 -8.89 9.62
C GLY A 258 14.12 -10.39 9.33
N SER A 259 13.57 -11.13 10.30
CA SER A 259 13.26 -12.56 10.16
C SER A 259 11.79 -12.83 9.82
N ASN A 260 10.98 -11.78 9.70
CA ASN A 260 9.53 -11.90 9.83
C ASN A 260 8.79 -11.48 8.56
N LEU A 261 9.37 -10.62 7.72
CA LEU A 261 8.68 -10.07 6.55
C LEU A 261 9.49 -10.33 5.27
N ASP A 262 8.87 -11.04 4.33
CA ASP A 262 9.41 -11.27 2.99
C ASP A 262 8.45 -10.68 1.94
N ILE A 263 9.00 -9.92 0.99
CA ILE A 263 8.28 -9.40 -0.17
C ILE A 263 8.94 -9.95 -1.43
N ILE A 264 8.21 -10.81 -2.14
CA ILE A 264 8.71 -11.57 -3.28
C ILE A 264 8.09 -11.02 -4.56
N PHE A 265 8.94 -10.75 -5.54
CA PHE A 265 8.59 -10.37 -6.90
C PHE A 265 9.08 -11.47 -7.85
N PRO A 266 8.20 -12.41 -8.25
CA PRO A 266 8.61 -13.59 -9.01
C PRO A 266 9.19 -13.25 -10.39
N ARG A 267 8.67 -12.19 -11.01
CA ARG A 267 9.03 -11.81 -12.38
C ARG A 267 9.04 -10.30 -12.53
N LEU A 268 10.22 -9.75 -12.75
CA LEU A 268 10.49 -8.33 -12.96
C LEU A 268 11.15 -8.11 -14.31
N ILE A 269 10.87 -6.94 -14.87
CA ILE A 269 11.62 -6.36 -15.99
C ILE A 269 12.01 -4.94 -15.63
N TYR A 270 13.21 -4.50 -16.02
CA TYR A 270 13.56 -3.10 -15.91
C TYR A 270 12.85 -2.27 -16.99
N THR A 271 12.26 -1.16 -16.58
CA THR A 271 11.57 -0.21 -17.47
C THR A 271 12.35 1.08 -17.62
N ALA A 272 13.21 1.42 -16.66
CA ALA A 272 14.11 2.55 -16.72
C ALA A 272 15.44 2.25 -16.02
N SER A 273 16.50 2.89 -16.49
CA SER A 273 17.80 2.89 -15.83
C SER A 273 18.51 4.22 -16.09
N SER A 274 19.07 4.82 -15.04
CA SER A 274 19.79 6.10 -15.08
C SER A 274 21.06 6.02 -14.25
N GLN A 275 22.17 6.57 -14.76
CA GLN A 275 23.48 6.63 -14.11
C GLN A 275 24.12 8.00 -14.35
N PRO A 276 23.61 9.09 -13.73
CA PRO A 276 24.20 10.40 -13.90
C PRO A 276 25.63 10.42 -13.31
N VAL A 277 26.54 11.09 -14.00
CA VAL A 277 27.91 11.28 -13.53
C VAL A 277 28.02 12.69 -12.97
N GLU A 278 28.12 12.81 -11.64
CA GLU A 278 28.16 14.10 -10.96
C GLU A 278 29.43 14.25 -10.10
N GLY A 279 30.18 15.32 -10.36
CA GLY A 279 31.28 15.73 -9.50
C GLY A 279 32.38 14.66 -9.32
N ARG A 280 32.73 14.39 -8.06
CA ARG A 280 33.77 13.41 -7.65
C ARG A 280 33.21 12.27 -6.80
N GLU A 281 31.89 12.19 -6.67
CA GLU A 281 31.23 11.18 -5.85
C GLU A 281 31.13 9.85 -6.60
N GLY A 282 30.76 8.80 -5.89
CA GLY A 282 30.44 7.51 -6.52
C GLY A 282 29.23 7.66 -7.43
N ILE A 283 29.22 6.93 -8.55
CA ILE A 283 28.06 6.91 -9.45
C ILE A 283 26.98 6.04 -8.78
N VAL A 284 25.76 6.59 -8.69
CA VAL A 284 24.58 5.85 -8.26
C VAL A 284 23.75 5.52 -9.49
N GLN A 285 23.43 4.25 -9.67
CA GLN A 285 22.52 3.76 -10.69
C GLN A 285 21.12 3.63 -10.07
N THR A 286 20.15 4.37 -10.61
CA THR A 286 18.74 4.17 -10.29
C THR A 286 18.11 3.29 -11.36
N VAL A 287 17.49 2.19 -10.94
CA VAL A 287 16.72 1.30 -11.81
C VAL A 287 15.27 1.26 -11.37
N THR A 288 14.36 1.36 -12.34
CA THR A 288 12.94 1.13 -12.12
C THR A 288 12.56 -0.18 -12.77
N ALA A 289 11.94 -1.07 -12.00
CA ALA A 289 11.44 -2.36 -12.43
C ALA A 289 9.92 -2.42 -12.31
N ARG A 290 9.28 -3.17 -13.21
CA ARG A 290 7.85 -3.46 -13.15
C ARG A 290 7.65 -4.95 -12.95
N ALA A 291 6.84 -5.32 -11.96
CA ALA A 291 6.52 -6.71 -11.71
C ALA A 291 5.38 -7.19 -12.62
N LEU A 292 5.54 -8.41 -13.11
CA LEU A 292 4.65 -9.03 -14.08
C LEU A 292 4.07 -10.32 -13.50
N PHE A 293 2.91 -10.70 -14.02
CA PHE A 293 2.34 -12.02 -13.75
C PHE A 293 3.29 -13.12 -14.28
N ASP A 294 3.57 -14.11 -13.44
CA ASP A 294 4.32 -15.28 -13.84
C ASP A 294 3.37 -16.38 -14.34
N GLN A 295 3.39 -16.60 -15.66
CA GLN A 295 2.54 -17.62 -16.28
C GLN A 295 2.96 -19.04 -15.94
N SER A 296 4.22 -19.25 -15.56
CA SER A 296 4.77 -20.58 -15.31
C SER A 296 4.36 -21.15 -13.96
N THR A 297 4.31 -20.29 -12.94
CA THR A 297 3.89 -20.64 -11.57
C THR A 297 2.43 -20.29 -11.30
N GLY A 298 1.84 -19.40 -12.10
CA GLY A 298 0.50 -18.86 -11.87
C GLY A 298 0.44 -17.80 -10.77
N THR A 299 1.60 -17.37 -10.26
CA THR A 299 1.72 -16.42 -9.16
C THR A 299 1.53 -14.98 -9.65
N GLY A 300 0.91 -14.16 -8.80
CA GLY A 300 0.74 -12.72 -9.04
C GLY A 300 2.07 -11.96 -9.12
N PRO A 301 2.04 -10.68 -9.51
CA PRO A 301 3.24 -9.83 -9.60
C PRO A 301 3.97 -9.60 -8.25
N ILE A 302 3.29 -9.83 -7.12
CA ILE A 302 3.84 -9.67 -5.78
C ILE A 302 3.26 -10.74 -4.86
N GLN A 303 4.05 -11.18 -3.90
CA GLN A 303 3.62 -11.98 -2.76
C GLN A 303 4.30 -11.44 -1.50
N VAL A 304 3.53 -11.21 -0.44
CA VAL A 304 4.05 -10.75 0.85
C VAL A 304 3.84 -11.85 1.88
N SER A 305 4.89 -12.26 2.58
CA SER A 305 4.81 -13.20 3.69
C SER A 305 5.20 -12.50 4.98
N LEU A 306 4.35 -12.55 6.00
CA LEU A 306 4.58 -11.96 7.31
C LEU A 306 4.41 -13.04 8.39
N THR A 307 5.39 -13.23 9.25
CA THR A 307 5.32 -14.20 10.36
C THR A 307 5.27 -13.48 11.70
N ASN A 308 4.22 -13.72 12.49
CA ASN A 308 4.04 -13.11 13.81
C ASN A 308 3.20 -13.99 14.76
N ASP A 309 2.82 -13.43 15.92
CA ASP A 309 2.01 -14.08 16.96
C ASP A 309 0.49 -13.89 16.78
N LYS A 310 0.04 -13.25 15.70
CA LYS A 310 -1.37 -12.99 15.42
C LYS A 310 -1.98 -14.20 14.71
N GLU A 311 -3.03 -14.79 15.29
CA GLU A 311 -3.66 -15.98 14.70
C GLU A 311 -4.21 -15.71 13.28
N SER A 312 -4.81 -14.54 13.05
CA SER A 312 -5.32 -14.20 11.73
C SER A 312 -5.52 -12.69 11.52
N TYR A 313 -5.46 -12.30 10.25
CA TYR A 313 -5.95 -11.02 9.73
C TYR A 313 -7.37 -11.17 9.20
N THR A 314 -8.29 -11.72 9.98
CA THR A 314 -9.71 -11.81 9.61
C THR A 314 -10.58 -11.44 10.80
N VAL A 315 -11.64 -10.67 10.57
CA VAL A 315 -12.66 -10.47 11.61
C VAL A 315 -13.58 -11.69 11.69
N SER A 316 -13.78 -12.19 12.91
CA SER A 316 -14.65 -13.34 13.22
C SER A 316 -16.11 -12.95 13.41
#